data_AF-A0A7Y4SG58-F1
#
_entry.id   AF-A0A7Y4SG58-F1
#
_cell.length_a   1.000
_cell.length_b   1.000
_cell.length_c   1.000
_cell.angle_alpha   90.00
_cell.angle_beta   90.00
_cell.angle_gamma   90.00
#
_symmetry.space_group_name_H-M   'P 1'
#
loop_
_entity.id
_entity.type
_entity.pdbx_description
1 polymer ?
#
loop_
_entity_poly.entity_id
_entity_poly.type
_entity_poly.pdbx_seq_one_letter_code
_entity_poly.pdbx_strand_id
1 'polypeptide(L)'
;MPIITLPDGSQRTFPSPVTVAEVAQSIGAGLARAALAGKVGGQLVDTSHLISGDANLAIITDKDADGVEIIRHSTAHLLAYAVKELFSEAQVTIGPVIENGFFYDFAYSRPFTPEDLTAIEKRMSELAKKDLPVTRKVLPRDEAVAYFKSIGEAYKAEIIESIPADQDVSLYTEGEFTDLCRGPHVPSTGKLKAFKLMKVAGAYWRGDSKNEMLQRIYGTAWAKKEELDAYLMQIEEAEKRDHRKLGKQLDLFHMQDEAPGMVFWHPKGWALWQAIEQYMRSVYRDNGYQEVRCPQIIDRVLWEKSGHWEHFKAGMFTTESEKHEYAIKPMNCPGHIQVFNADLRSYRELPLRYGEFGSCHRNEPSGGLHGLMRVRGFVQDDGHIFCTEAQIESEVTAFNALVLKVYKDFGFNDVTVKLALRPESRVGSDDIWDKAENALRAALRASGLEWIELPGEGAFYGPKIEFHIKDAIGRSWQCGTIQVDFSMPGRLGAEFVDEDNTRKTPVMLHRAILGSLERFIGMLIENHAGAMPLWLAPVQMVVMNISQGQAEYSTQVTEALNAAGFRVQSDLRNEKITYKIREHSLQKLPYQLILGDKEVAAKLVAVRNRQGEDLGQMSVEALIQRLKTELLGG
;
A
#
# COMPACT_ATOMS: atom_id res chain seq x y z
N MET A 1 -35.84 24.38 -27.78
CA MET A 1 -36.50 23.39 -26.93
C MET A 1 -35.52 22.26 -26.73
N PRO A 2 -34.81 22.20 -25.60
CA PRO A 2 -33.84 21.14 -25.37
C PRO A 2 -34.55 19.79 -25.16
N ILE A 3 -34.06 18.75 -25.81
CA ILE A 3 -34.41 17.35 -25.60
C ILE A 3 -33.35 16.72 -24.70
N ILE A 4 -33.77 16.33 -23.50
CA ILE A 4 -32.90 15.72 -22.49
C ILE A 4 -33.11 14.21 -22.52
N THR A 5 -32.05 13.46 -22.82
CA THR A 5 -32.05 11.99 -22.82
C THR A 5 -31.48 11.48 -21.50
N LEU A 6 -32.23 10.62 -20.81
CA LEU A 6 -31.86 10.00 -19.53
C LEU A 6 -31.14 8.65 -19.75
N PRO A 7 -30.48 8.08 -18.72
CA PRO A 7 -29.70 6.84 -18.88
C PRO A 7 -30.52 5.61 -19.28
N ASP A 8 -31.83 5.62 -19.02
CA ASP A 8 -32.78 4.57 -19.44
C ASP A 8 -33.24 4.72 -20.90
N GLY A 9 -32.72 5.72 -21.62
CA GLY A 9 -33.09 6.06 -22.99
C GLY A 9 -34.37 6.89 -23.10
N SER A 10 -35.04 7.20 -21.99
CA SER A 10 -36.22 8.06 -22.03
C SER A 10 -35.84 9.51 -22.35
N GLN A 11 -36.70 10.20 -23.09
CA GLN A 11 -36.49 11.58 -23.51
C GLN A 11 -37.52 12.51 -22.89
N ARG A 12 -37.08 13.69 -22.48
CA ARG A 12 -37.94 14.77 -21.95
C ARG A 12 -37.68 16.06 -22.70
N THR A 13 -38.74 16.68 -23.18
CA THR A 13 -38.68 17.94 -23.92
C THR A 13 -39.05 19.10 -23.01
N PHE A 14 -38.24 20.16 -23.01
CA PHE A 14 -38.51 21.38 -22.25
C PHE A 14 -38.75 22.58 -23.19
N PRO A 15 -39.67 23.50 -22.85
CA PRO A 15 -40.03 24.62 -23.73
C PRO A 15 -38.91 25.68 -23.83
N SER A 16 -38.06 25.79 -22.82
CA SER A 16 -36.95 26.74 -22.69
C SER A 16 -35.69 26.03 -22.17
N PRO A 17 -34.52 26.68 -22.17
CA PRO A 17 -33.37 26.19 -21.40
C PRO A 17 -33.78 25.82 -19.98
N VAL A 18 -33.23 24.72 -19.47
CA VAL A 18 -33.63 24.10 -18.20
C VAL A 18 -32.39 23.73 -17.38
N THR A 19 -32.45 23.90 -16.07
CA THR A 19 -31.36 23.49 -15.18
C THR A 19 -31.42 22.01 -14.85
N VAL A 20 -30.29 21.43 -14.46
CA VAL A 20 -30.24 20.04 -13.97
C VAL A 20 -31.22 19.82 -12.81
N ALA A 21 -31.35 20.78 -11.89
CA ALA A 21 -32.29 20.75 -10.78
C ALA A 21 -33.75 20.68 -11.25
N GLU A 22 -34.14 21.48 -12.24
CA GLU A 22 -35.48 21.49 -12.81
C GLU A 22 -35.80 20.19 -13.55
N VAL A 23 -34.81 19.60 -14.26
CA VAL A 23 -34.98 18.28 -14.86
C VAL A 23 -35.22 17.23 -13.78
N ALA A 24 -34.40 17.20 -12.72
CA ALA A 24 -34.60 16.28 -11.60
C ALA A 24 -35.97 16.45 -10.93
N GLN A 25 -36.44 17.70 -10.76
CA GLN A 25 -37.77 18.02 -10.24
C GLN A 25 -38.89 17.51 -11.15
N SER A 26 -38.72 17.59 -12.47
CA SER A 26 -39.70 17.08 -13.44
C SER A 26 -39.83 15.54 -13.43
N ILE A 27 -38.78 14.83 -12.99
CA ILE A 27 -38.78 13.38 -12.83
C ILE A 27 -39.50 13.01 -11.51
N GLY A 28 -39.17 13.73 -10.43
CA GLY A 28 -39.93 13.63 -9.19
C GLY A 28 -39.24 14.32 -8.00
N ALA A 29 -40.06 14.79 -7.05
CA ALA A 29 -39.59 15.50 -5.86
C ALA A 29 -38.64 14.68 -4.96
N GLY A 30 -38.68 13.34 -5.05
CA GLY A 30 -37.70 12.47 -4.39
C GLY A 30 -36.31 12.62 -4.99
N LEU A 31 -36.21 12.55 -6.32
CA LEU A 31 -34.94 12.65 -7.05
C LEU A 31 -34.36 14.06 -6.96
N ALA A 32 -35.18 15.10 -7.07
CA ALA A 32 -34.72 16.49 -6.87
C ALA A 32 -34.10 16.72 -5.49
N ARG A 33 -34.67 16.11 -4.44
CA ARG A 33 -34.09 16.17 -3.09
C ARG A 33 -32.82 15.33 -2.96
N ALA A 34 -32.65 14.26 -3.73
CA ALA A 34 -31.46 13.42 -3.70
C ALA A 34 -30.31 13.95 -4.60
N ALA A 35 -30.63 14.81 -5.57
CA ALA A 35 -29.66 15.33 -6.53
C ALA A 35 -28.55 16.14 -5.84
N LEU A 36 -27.30 15.81 -6.18
CA LEU A 36 -26.09 16.53 -5.77
C LEU A 36 -25.47 17.29 -6.94
N ALA A 37 -25.55 16.73 -8.15
CA ALA A 37 -25.02 17.30 -9.38
C ALA A 37 -25.67 16.63 -10.62
N GLY A 38 -25.22 17.01 -11.81
CA GLY A 38 -25.56 16.33 -13.06
C GLY A 38 -24.32 15.94 -13.85
N LYS A 39 -24.48 14.99 -14.78
CA LYS A 39 -23.48 14.63 -15.77
C LYS A 39 -24.05 14.87 -17.16
N VAL A 40 -23.65 15.97 -17.79
CA VAL A 40 -24.14 16.42 -19.10
C VAL A 40 -23.09 16.09 -20.15
N GLY A 41 -23.41 15.23 -21.11
CA GLY A 41 -22.47 14.83 -22.16
C GLY A 41 -21.18 14.19 -21.65
N GLY A 42 -21.24 13.55 -20.47
CA GLY A 42 -20.08 12.96 -19.80
C GLY A 42 -19.34 13.89 -18.81
N GLN A 43 -19.63 15.20 -18.82
CA GLN A 43 -19.01 16.17 -17.92
C GLN A 43 -19.85 16.41 -16.66
N LEU A 44 -19.22 16.39 -15.49
CA LEU A 44 -19.86 16.72 -14.22
C LEU A 44 -20.13 18.24 -14.11
N VAL A 45 -21.36 18.60 -13.72
CA VAL A 45 -21.84 19.98 -13.63
C VAL A 45 -22.76 20.16 -12.41
N ASP A 46 -22.88 21.38 -11.90
CA ASP A 46 -23.76 21.69 -10.77
C ASP A 46 -25.23 21.46 -11.11
N THR A 47 -26.06 21.30 -10.07
CA THR A 47 -27.52 21.25 -10.25
C THR A 47 -28.11 22.53 -10.84
N SER A 48 -27.42 23.67 -10.67
CA SER A 48 -27.79 24.97 -11.25
C SER A 48 -27.34 25.16 -12.70
N HIS A 49 -26.59 24.20 -13.27
CA HIS A 49 -26.11 24.29 -14.65
C HIS A 49 -27.28 24.33 -15.63
N LEU A 50 -27.29 25.35 -16.50
CA LEU A 50 -28.32 25.58 -17.49
C LEU A 50 -28.03 24.82 -18.78
N ILE A 51 -28.95 23.93 -19.17
CA ILE A 51 -28.89 23.18 -20.41
C ILE A 51 -29.70 23.92 -21.48
N SER A 52 -29.00 24.47 -22.48
CA SER A 52 -29.60 25.29 -23.53
C SER A 52 -29.97 24.54 -24.80
N GLY A 53 -29.40 23.35 -25.02
CA GLY A 53 -29.63 22.48 -26.17
C GLY A 53 -29.84 21.02 -25.79
N ASP A 54 -29.92 20.14 -26.79
CA ASP A 54 -30.12 18.71 -26.56
C ASP A 54 -28.91 18.09 -25.83
N ALA A 55 -29.16 17.23 -24.86
CA ALA A 55 -28.09 16.64 -24.07
C ALA A 55 -28.46 15.30 -23.46
N ASN A 56 -27.45 14.46 -23.25
CA ASN A 56 -27.53 13.28 -22.39
C ASN A 56 -27.27 13.72 -20.95
N LEU A 57 -28.20 13.45 -20.04
CA LEU A 57 -28.10 13.82 -18.63
C LEU A 57 -28.23 12.60 -17.72
N ALA A 58 -27.25 12.41 -16.83
CA ALA A 58 -27.42 11.58 -15.64
C ALA A 58 -27.50 12.46 -14.39
N ILE A 59 -28.46 12.20 -13.51
CA ILE A 59 -28.53 12.86 -12.20
C ILE A 59 -27.59 12.14 -11.25
N ILE A 60 -26.66 12.88 -10.64
CA ILE A 60 -25.71 12.34 -9.66
C ILE A 60 -26.31 12.50 -8.27
N THR A 61 -26.29 11.41 -7.51
CA THR A 61 -26.85 11.30 -6.16
C THR A 61 -25.80 10.81 -5.16
N ASP A 62 -26.19 10.69 -3.91
CA ASP A 62 -25.34 10.17 -2.83
C ASP A 62 -24.98 8.67 -2.94
N LYS A 63 -25.56 7.97 -3.91
CA LYS A 63 -25.28 6.56 -4.22
C LYS A 63 -24.17 6.37 -5.25
N ASP A 64 -23.79 7.45 -5.94
CA ASP A 64 -22.82 7.43 -7.02
C ASP A 64 -21.42 7.77 -6.48
N ALA A 65 -20.37 7.15 -7.03
CA ALA A 65 -18.98 7.47 -6.65
C ALA A 65 -18.66 8.96 -6.87
N ASP A 66 -19.07 9.50 -8.02
CA ASP A 66 -18.98 10.94 -8.35
C ASP A 66 -19.69 11.80 -7.28
N GLY A 67 -20.80 11.32 -6.70
CA GLY A 67 -21.54 12.03 -5.66
C GLY A 67 -20.78 12.13 -4.33
N VAL A 68 -20.10 11.07 -3.93
CA VAL A 68 -19.25 11.07 -2.71
C VAL A 68 -18.05 12.00 -2.89
N GLU A 69 -17.45 12.05 -4.09
CA GLU A 69 -16.37 12.97 -4.40
C GLU A 69 -16.83 14.43 -4.26
N ILE A 70 -18.03 14.77 -4.77
CA ILE A 70 -18.62 16.10 -4.66
C ILE A 70 -18.94 16.48 -3.21
N ILE A 71 -19.41 15.53 -2.40
CA ILE A 71 -19.60 15.73 -0.95
C ILE A 71 -18.26 16.08 -0.30
N ARG A 72 -17.19 15.34 -0.59
CA ARG A 72 -15.86 15.60 -0.02
C ARG A 72 -15.32 16.95 -0.44
N HIS A 73 -15.46 17.29 -1.72
CA HIS A 73 -15.02 18.57 -2.27
C HIS A 73 -15.73 19.74 -1.59
N SER A 74 -17.05 19.64 -1.45
CA SER A 74 -17.85 20.67 -0.78
C SER A 74 -17.59 20.72 0.72
N THR A 75 -17.24 19.59 1.35
CA THR A 75 -16.83 19.59 2.77
C THR A 75 -15.48 20.27 2.96
N ALA A 76 -14.58 20.24 1.97
CA ALA A 76 -13.35 21.02 1.99
C ALA A 76 -13.64 22.54 2.02
N HIS A 77 -14.60 23.01 1.22
CA HIS A 77 -15.07 24.40 1.28
C HIS A 77 -15.72 24.73 2.63
N LEU A 78 -16.54 23.83 3.17
CA LEU A 78 -17.14 24.01 4.50
C LEU A 78 -16.07 24.13 5.60
N LEU A 79 -14.98 23.36 5.51
CA LEU A 79 -13.82 23.47 6.38
C LEU A 79 -13.16 24.86 6.25
N ALA A 80 -12.88 25.30 5.02
CA ALA A 80 -12.30 26.62 4.78
C ALA A 80 -13.20 27.75 5.33
N TYR A 81 -14.51 27.66 5.13
CA TYR A 81 -15.47 28.61 5.70
C TYR A 81 -15.41 28.63 7.24
N ALA A 82 -15.48 27.46 7.88
CA ALA A 82 -15.40 27.36 9.34
C ALA A 82 -14.08 27.93 9.90
N VAL A 83 -12.96 27.69 9.21
CA VAL A 83 -11.66 28.27 9.59
C VAL A 83 -11.68 29.79 9.43
N LYS A 84 -12.21 30.34 8.33
CA LYS A 84 -12.28 31.79 8.12
C LYS A 84 -13.16 32.50 9.16
N GLU A 85 -14.22 31.87 9.65
CA GLU A 85 -15.06 32.46 10.71
C GLU A 85 -14.40 32.42 12.09
N LEU A 86 -13.63 31.38 12.41
CA LEU A 86 -12.97 31.23 13.71
C LEU A 86 -11.59 31.92 13.77
N PHE A 87 -10.89 31.97 12.64
CA PHE A 87 -9.51 32.41 12.49
C PHE A 87 -9.41 33.33 11.27
N SER A 88 -9.94 34.54 11.38
CA SER A 88 -10.06 35.49 10.27
C SER A 88 -8.72 35.84 9.59
N GLU A 89 -7.60 35.76 10.32
CA GLU A 89 -6.25 35.99 9.82
C GLU A 89 -5.68 34.83 8.98
N ALA A 90 -6.26 33.63 9.07
CA ALA A 90 -5.82 32.51 8.25
C ALA A 90 -6.20 32.75 6.77
N GLN A 91 -5.26 32.53 5.85
CA GLN A 91 -5.53 32.59 4.41
C GLN A 91 -5.74 31.18 3.86
N VAL A 92 -6.70 31.04 2.94
CA VAL A 92 -7.04 29.77 2.29
C VAL A 92 -6.22 29.59 1.02
N THR A 93 -5.70 28.39 0.80
CA THR A 93 -4.86 28.11 -0.38
C THR A 93 -5.48 27.04 -1.29
N ILE A 94 -5.18 25.76 -1.11
CA ILE A 94 -5.65 24.65 -1.97
C ILE A 94 -6.30 23.58 -1.09
N GLY A 95 -7.46 23.08 -1.52
CA GLY A 95 -8.17 22.02 -0.81
C GLY A 95 -8.77 20.96 -1.73
N PRO A 96 -7.96 19.99 -2.22
CA PRO A 96 -8.43 18.97 -3.14
C PRO A 96 -9.05 17.78 -2.40
N VAL A 97 -9.82 17.00 -3.15
CA VAL A 97 -10.29 15.67 -2.72
C VAL A 97 -9.14 14.66 -2.84
N ILE A 98 -9.16 13.66 -1.95
CA ILE A 98 -8.30 12.47 -1.97
C ILE A 98 -9.18 11.22 -1.83
N GLU A 99 -8.61 10.04 -2.10
CA GLU A 99 -9.34 8.76 -2.20
C GLU A 99 -10.38 8.51 -1.09
N ASN A 100 -10.09 8.89 0.16
CA ASN A 100 -10.97 8.69 1.31
C ASN A 100 -11.30 9.98 2.09
N GLY A 101 -11.17 11.14 1.46
CA GLY A 101 -11.43 12.40 2.14
C GLY A 101 -10.99 13.62 1.37
N PHE A 102 -10.47 14.61 2.08
CA PHE A 102 -9.97 15.86 1.54
C PHE A 102 -8.89 16.43 2.47
N PHE A 103 -8.17 17.43 2.00
CA PHE A 103 -7.42 18.30 2.89
C PHE A 103 -7.65 19.76 2.49
N TYR A 104 -7.24 20.69 3.35
CA TYR A 104 -7.15 22.09 3.00
C TYR A 104 -5.89 22.69 3.63
N ASP A 105 -5.12 23.43 2.82
CA ASP A 105 -3.90 24.12 3.23
C ASP A 105 -4.18 25.57 3.60
N PHE A 106 -3.68 25.98 4.76
CA PHE A 106 -3.85 27.33 5.32
C PHE A 106 -2.51 27.99 5.59
N ALA A 107 -2.38 29.26 5.21
CA ALA A 107 -1.31 30.12 5.71
C ALA A 107 -1.80 30.80 6.99
N TYR A 108 -1.23 30.42 8.12
CA TYR A 108 -1.61 30.95 9.43
C TYR A 108 -0.41 30.93 10.37
N SER A 109 -0.21 32.03 11.10
CA SER A 109 0.98 32.28 11.92
C SER A 109 1.11 31.32 13.10
N ARG A 110 -0.01 31.00 13.75
CA ARG A 110 -0.08 30.06 14.87
C ARG A 110 -0.41 28.66 14.37
N PRO A 111 0.32 27.61 14.79
CA PRO A 111 -0.07 26.22 14.50
C PRO A 111 -1.47 25.87 15.02
N PHE A 112 -2.29 25.20 14.22
CA PHE A 112 -3.55 24.61 14.63
C PHE A 112 -3.30 23.44 15.59
N THR A 113 -4.05 23.41 16.68
CA THR A 113 -3.97 22.36 17.70
C THR A 113 -5.13 21.35 17.59
N PRO A 114 -5.07 20.19 18.26
CA PRO A 114 -6.20 19.26 18.34
C PRO A 114 -7.49 19.90 18.89
N GLU A 115 -7.36 20.87 19.80
CA GLU A 115 -8.48 21.65 20.33
C GLU A 115 -9.08 22.56 19.26
N ASP A 116 -8.24 23.19 18.44
CA ASP A 116 -8.72 23.99 17.29
C ASP A 116 -9.49 23.11 16.31
N LEU A 117 -9.02 21.90 16.00
CA LEU A 117 -9.75 20.96 15.15
C LEU A 117 -11.15 20.63 15.70
N THR A 118 -11.27 20.45 17.01
CA THR A 118 -12.56 20.20 17.66
C THR A 118 -13.50 21.40 17.53
N ALA A 119 -12.97 22.62 17.69
CA ALA A 119 -13.74 23.85 17.50
C ALA A 119 -14.17 24.06 16.04
N ILE A 120 -13.28 23.81 15.09
CA ILE A 120 -13.55 23.91 13.64
C ILE A 120 -14.62 22.89 13.24
N GLU A 121 -14.50 21.62 13.64
CA GLU A 121 -15.47 20.57 13.31
C GLU A 121 -16.87 20.90 13.87
N LYS A 122 -16.93 21.43 15.09
CA LYS A 122 -18.19 21.94 15.68
C LYS A 122 -18.76 23.06 14.81
N ARG A 123 -17.92 24.00 14.37
CA ARG A 123 -18.37 25.12 13.54
C ARG A 123 -18.84 24.69 12.16
N MET A 124 -18.14 23.76 11.50
CA MET A 124 -18.59 23.13 10.26
C MET A 124 -19.98 22.51 10.43
N SER A 125 -20.23 21.84 11.56
CA SER A 125 -21.53 21.22 11.85
C SER A 125 -22.64 22.26 12.03
N GLU A 126 -22.34 23.42 12.63
CA GLU A 126 -23.27 24.54 12.73
C GLU A 126 -23.57 25.14 11.35
N LEU A 127 -22.56 25.31 10.50
CA LEU A 127 -22.71 25.85 9.14
C LEU A 127 -23.50 24.91 8.22
N ALA A 128 -23.26 23.60 8.30
CA ALA A 128 -24.04 22.61 7.55
C ALA A 128 -25.53 22.63 7.97
N LYS A 129 -25.82 22.78 9.27
CA LYS A 129 -27.21 22.86 9.78
C LYS A 129 -27.98 24.11 9.31
N LYS A 130 -27.28 25.17 8.90
CA LYS A 130 -27.92 26.37 8.33
C LYS A 130 -28.50 26.12 6.92
N ASP A 131 -28.11 25.03 6.25
CA ASP A 131 -28.59 24.65 4.91
C ASP A 131 -28.47 25.82 3.90
N LEU A 132 -27.27 26.39 3.82
CA LEU A 132 -26.98 27.56 3.00
C LEU A 132 -26.89 27.15 1.52
N PRO A 133 -27.56 27.86 0.60
CA PRO A 133 -27.46 27.57 -0.82
C PRO A 133 -26.04 27.84 -1.33
N VAL A 134 -25.52 26.93 -2.15
CA VAL A 134 -24.23 27.09 -2.82
C VAL A 134 -24.47 27.68 -4.20
N THR A 135 -23.84 28.81 -4.50
CA THR A 135 -24.04 29.52 -5.77
C THR A 135 -22.74 29.65 -6.54
N ARG A 136 -22.79 29.37 -7.84
CA ARG A 136 -21.65 29.48 -8.76
C ARG A 136 -21.75 30.80 -9.54
N LYS A 137 -20.66 31.55 -9.58
CA LYS A 137 -20.52 32.75 -10.43
C LYS A 137 -19.25 32.63 -11.27
N VAL A 138 -19.33 32.97 -12.55
CA VAL A 138 -18.14 33.13 -13.40
C VAL A 138 -17.77 34.61 -13.41
N LEU A 139 -16.51 34.91 -13.17
CA LEU A 139 -15.96 36.26 -13.21
C LEU A 139 -14.80 36.33 -14.20
N PRO A 140 -14.57 37.49 -14.83
CA PRO A 140 -13.31 37.76 -15.51
C PRO A 140 -12.14 37.59 -14.53
N ARG A 141 -11.03 37.06 -15.04
CA ARG A 141 -9.82 36.78 -14.25
C ARG A 141 -9.38 37.98 -13.39
N ASP A 142 -9.28 39.16 -13.99
CA ASP A 142 -8.79 40.36 -13.30
C ASP A 142 -9.75 40.84 -12.20
N GLU A 143 -11.06 40.69 -12.40
CA GLU A 143 -12.06 40.99 -11.37
C GLU A 143 -11.97 40.01 -10.20
N ALA A 144 -11.76 38.72 -10.48
CA ALA A 144 -11.59 37.71 -9.43
C ALA A 144 -10.30 37.94 -8.63
N VAL A 145 -9.18 38.30 -9.28
CA VAL A 145 -7.93 38.69 -8.61
C VAL A 145 -8.15 39.91 -7.70
N ALA A 146 -8.81 40.95 -8.20
CA ALA A 146 -9.10 42.15 -7.43
C ALA A 146 -9.99 41.84 -6.22
N TYR A 147 -10.99 40.97 -6.38
CA TYR A 147 -11.86 40.52 -5.30
C TYR A 147 -11.07 39.84 -4.18
N PHE A 148 -10.27 38.80 -4.47
CA PHE A 148 -9.51 38.10 -3.42
C PHE A 148 -8.45 38.98 -2.74
N LYS A 149 -7.80 39.88 -3.49
CA LYS A 149 -6.91 40.89 -2.89
C LYS A 149 -7.65 41.82 -1.92
N SER A 150 -8.89 42.23 -2.27
CA SER A 150 -9.69 43.13 -1.42
C SER A 150 -10.10 42.53 -0.07
N ILE A 151 -10.22 41.19 0.00
CA ILE A 151 -10.55 40.46 1.23
C ILE A 151 -9.33 39.84 1.92
N GLY A 152 -8.11 40.16 1.45
CA GLY A 152 -6.85 39.73 2.07
C GLY A 152 -6.40 38.30 1.74
N GLU A 153 -6.95 37.67 0.70
CA GLU A 153 -6.60 36.31 0.28
C GLU A 153 -5.54 36.34 -0.84
N ALA A 154 -4.28 36.54 -0.46
CA ALA A 154 -3.18 36.72 -1.41
C ALA A 154 -2.89 35.44 -2.22
N TYR A 155 -2.94 34.27 -1.56
CA TYR A 155 -2.70 32.98 -2.20
C TYR A 155 -3.72 32.66 -3.30
N LYS A 156 -5.01 32.94 -3.07
CA LYS A 156 -6.06 32.75 -4.09
C LYS A 156 -5.86 33.68 -5.28
N ALA A 157 -5.50 34.94 -5.02
CA ALA A 157 -5.16 35.88 -6.09
C ALA A 157 -3.98 35.37 -6.93
N GLU A 158 -2.91 34.86 -6.31
CA GLU A 158 -1.76 34.28 -7.02
C GLU A 158 -2.16 33.07 -7.88
N ILE A 159 -3.01 32.18 -7.37
CA ILE A 159 -3.52 31.04 -8.15
C ILE A 159 -4.25 31.53 -9.40
N ILE A 160 -5.16 32.50 -9.26
CA ILE A 160 -5.95 33.02 -10.39
C ILE A 160 -5.04 33.71 -11.42
N GLU A 161 -4.02 34.43 -10.96
CA GLU A 161 -3.02 35.05 -11.85
C GLU A 161 -2.24 34.03 -12.70
N SER A 162 -2.18 32.77 -12.26
CA SER A 162 -1.54 31.68 -13.03
C SER A 162 -2.47 31.00 -14.04
N ILE A 163 -3.78 31.25 -13.99
CA ILE A 163 -4.76 30.66 -14.92
C ILE A 163 -4.68 31.40 -16.27
N PRO A 164 -4.58 30.70 -17.42
CA PRO A 164 -4.60 31.33 -18.74
C PRO A 164 -5.82 32.26 -18.94
N ALA A 165 -5.62 33.40 -19.62
CA ALA A 165 -6.63 34.45 -19.73
C ALA A 165 -7.87 34.03 -20.55
N ASP A 166 -7.77 32.96 -21.34
CA ASP A 166 -8.83 32.35 -22.14
C ASP A 166 -9.65 31.30 -21.36
N GLN A 167 -9.33 31.06 -20.08
CA GLN A 167 -10.08 30.13 -19.23
C GLN A 167 -11.00 30.87 -18.26
N ASP A 168 -12.24 30.37 -18.15
CA ASP A 168 -13.21 30.86 -17.19
C ASP A 168 -12.75 30.65 -15.74
N VAL A 169 -12.95 31.69 -14.91
CA VAL A 169 -12.72 31.64 -13.46
C VAL A 169 -14.07 31.56 -12.76
N SER A 170 -14.38 30.41 -12.16
CA SER A 170 -15.58 30.23 -11.36
C SER A 170 -15.30 30.38 -9.86
N LEU A 171 -16.21 31.09 -9.19
CA LEU A 171 -16.25 31.24 -7.76
C LEU A 171 -17.51 30.57 -7.21
N TYR A 172 -17.38 29.93 -6.06
CA TYR A 172 -18.50 29.34 -5.33
C TYR A 172 -18.70 30.10 -4.02
N THR A 173 -19.93 30.53 -3.78
CA THR A 173 -20.32 31.27 -2.58
C THR A 173 -21.27 30.42 -1.73
N GLU A 174 -20.93 30.27 -0.45
CA GLU A 174 -21.69 29.57 0.58
C GLU A 174 -21.91 30.53 1.76
N GLY A 175 -23.07 31.19 1.81
CA GLY A 175 -23.29 32.26 2.79
C GLY A 175 -22.33 33.43 2.60
N GLU A 176 -21.49 33.70 3.60
CA GLU A 176 -20.52 34.81 3.57
C GLU A 176 -19.15 34.41 3.02
N PHE A 177 -18.93 33.13 2.76
CA PHE A 177 -17.66 32.63 2.24
C PHE A 177 -17.72 32.45 0.73
N THR A 178 -16.68 32.90 0.03
CA THR A 178 -16.53 32.72 -1.42
C THR A 178 -15.14 32.19 -1.72
N ASP A 179 -15.07 31.15 -2.54
CA ASP A 179 -13.82 30.49 -2.88
C ASP A 179 -13.67 30.25 -4.39
N LEU A 180 -12.43 30.19 -4.85
CA LEU A 180 -12.05 29.81 -6.20
C LEU A 180 -12.13 28.30 -6.35
N CYS A 181 -13.01 27.83 -7.23
CA CYS A 181 -13.10 26.41 -7.54
C CYS A 181 -13.72 26.19 -8.92
N ARG A 182 -13.38 25.07 -9.57
CA ARG A 182 -14.05 24.62 -10.82
C ARG A 182 -15.40 23.92 -10.51
N GLY A 183 -15.48 23.24 -9.37
CA GLY A 183 -16.60 22.41 -8.93
C GLY A 183 -16.73 21.11 -9.73
N PRO A 184 -17.93 20.48 -9.75
CA PRO A 184 -19.16 20.96 -9.13
C PRO A 184 -19.19 20.84 -7.60
N HIS A 185 -20.15 21.53 -6.98
CA HIS A 185 -20.44 21.46 -5.54
C HIS A 185 -21.85 20.96 -5.26
N VAL A 186 -22.10 20.52 -4.02
CA VAL A 186 -23.46 20.21 -3.55
C VAL A 186 -24.36 21.46 -3.65
N PRO A 187 -25.67 21.32 -3.89
CA PRO A 187 -26.58 22.47 -4.02
C PRO A 187 -26.74 23.31 -2.75
N SER A 188 -26.46 22.72 -1.59
CA SER A 188 -26.60 23.37 -0.29
C SER A 188 -25.71 22.71 0.76
N THR A 189 -25.20 23.49 1.72
CA THR A 189 -24.37 22.98 2.83
C THR A 189 -25.10 21.95 3.69
N GLY A 190 -26.44 21.92 3.69
CA GLY A 190 -27.23 20.92 4.43
C GLY A 190 -27.14 19.50 3.86
N LYS A 191 -26.52 19.31 2.68
CA LYS A 191 -26.15 17.98 2.16
C LYS A 191 -24.94 17.38 2.89
N LEU A 192 -24.14 18.20 3.57
CA LEU A 192 -22.88 17.80 4.21
C LEU A 192 -23.11 17.35 5.65
N LYS A 193 -23.48 16.09 5.84
CA LYS A 193 -23.98 15.58 7.13
C LYS A 193 -23.00 14.71 7.91
N ALA A 194 -22.14 13.97 7.21
CA ALA A 194 -21.25 13.00 7.81
C ALA A 194 -19.80 13.32 7.41
N PHE A 195 -19.08 14.01 8.31
CA PHE A 195 -17.67 14.33 8.14
C PHE A 195 -16.92 14.26 9.47
N LYS A 196 -15.59 14.14 9.39
CA LYS A 196 -14.67 14.13 10.53
C LYS A 196 -13.35 14.78 10.16
N LEU A 197 -12.82 15.68 11.00
CA LEU A 197 -11.45 16.17 10.90
C LEU A 197 -10.48 15.18 11.55
N MET A 198 -9.38 14.90 10.87
CA MET A 198 -8.50 13.78 11.17
C MET A 198 -7.20 14.22 11.86
N LYS A 199 -6.39 15.05 11.19
CA LYS A 199 -5.08 15.48 11.69
C LYS A 199 -4.62 16.78 11.02
N VAL A 200 -3.66 17.45 11.65
CA VAL A 200 -2.90 18.56 11.08
C VAL A 200 -1.53 18.06 10.62
N ALA A 201 -1.04 18.54 9.49
CA ALA A 201 0.33 18.31 9.00
C ALA A 201 0.93 19.61 8.44
N GLY A 202 2.26 19.64 8.28
CA GLY A 202 2.92 20.70 7.51
C GLY A 202 2.89 20.40 6.00
N ALA A 203 2.74 21.44 5.20
CA ALA A 203 2.92 21.40 3.75
C ALA A 203 3.77 22.61 3.34
N TYR A 204 4.33 22.59 2.13
CA TYR A 204 5.01 23.75 1.57
C TYR A 204 4.21 24.28 0.38
N TRP A 205 4.15 25.61 0.23
CA TRP A 205 3.47 26.22 -0.91
C TRP A 205 4.04 25.69 -2.24
N ARG A 206 3.15 25.21 -3.13
CA ARG A 206 3.48 24.52 -4.39
C ARG A 206 4.41 23.30 -4.26
N GLY A 207 4.55 22.74 -3.05
CA GLY A 207 5.42 21.59 -2.79
C GLY A 207 6.92 21.89 -2.81
N ASP A 208 7.33 23.16 -2.84
CA ASP A 208 8.74 23.56 -2.78
C ASP A 208 9.13 23.91 -1.35
N SER A 209 10.08 23.17 -0.77
CA SER A 209 10.58 23.37 0.59
C SER A 209 11.23 24.74 0.84
N LYS A 210 11.50 25.52 -0.21
CA LYS A 210 11.98 26.91 -0.11
C LYS A 210 10.87 27.92 0.14
N ASN A 211 9.61 27.56 -0.10
CA ASN A 211 8.47 28.44 0.08
C ASN A 211 7.93 28.40 1.52
N GLU A 212 6.94 29.26 1.80
CA GLU A 212 6.28 29.33 3.10
C GLU A 212 5.68 27.96 3.49
N MET A 213 5.84 27.62 4.76
CA MET A 213 5.26 26.42 5.34
C MET A 213 3.79 26.69 5.68
N LEU A 214 2.92 25.92 5.05
CA LEU A 214 1.48 25.93 5.24
C LEU A 214 1.06 24.85 6.25
N GLN A 215 -0.14 25.01 6.78
CA GLN A 215 -0.76 24.06 7.68
C GLN A 215 -1.89 23.33 6.98
N ARG A 216 -1.74 22.01 6.84
CA ARG A 216 -2.70 21.13 6.17
C ARG A 216 -3.62 20.50 7.18
N ILE A 217 -4.92 20.74 7.08
CA ILE A 217 -5.94 20.01 7.85
C ILE A 217 -6.53 18.92 6.96
N TYR A 218 -6.42 17.66 7.40
CA TYR A 218 -7.06 16.52 6.75
C TYR A 218 -8.46 16.27 7.32
N GLY A 219 -9.41 15.94 6.44
CA GLY A 219 -10.76 15.54 6.79
C GLY A 219 -11.28 14.40 5.92
N THR A 220 -12.36 13.77 6.34
CA THR A 220 -13.11 12.78 5.55
C THR A 220 -14.59 13.14 5.55
N ALA A 221 -15.30 12.80 4.48
CA ALA A 221 -16.74 12.99 4.36
C ALA A 221 -17.36 11.84 3.55
N TRP A 222 -18.59 11.50 3.94
CA TRP A 222 -19.36 10.37 3.42
C TRP A 222 -20.82 10.77 3.20
N ALA A 223 -21.52 10.00 2.37
CA ALA A 223 -22.95 10.21 2.14
C ALA A 223 -23.76 9.94 3.41
N LYS A 224 -23.37 8.91 4.17
CA LYS A 224 -24.10 8.44 5.35
C LYS A 224 -23.22 8.37 6.59
N LYS A 225 -23.87 8.43 7.76
CA LYS A 225 -23.20 8.37 9.05
C LYS A 225 -22.59 7.00 9.31
N GLU A 226 -23.28 5.95 8.88
CA GLU A 226 -22.86 4.56 9.03
C GLU A 226 -21.58 4.27 8.23
N GLU A 227 -21.44 4.87 7.04
CA GLU A 227 -20.23 4.76 6.21
C GLU A 227 -19.04 5.48 6.85
N LEU A 228 -19.26 6.67 7.41
CA LEU A 228 -18.25 7.37 8.19
C LEU A 228 -17.81 6.56 9.40
N ASP A 229 -18.75 6.00 10.17
CA ASP A 229 -18.43 5.19 11.35
C ASP A 229 -17.68 3.92 11.00
N ALA A 230 -18.05 3.25 9.90
CA ALA A 230 -17.32 2.11 9.37
C ALA A 230 -15.88 2.50 8.99
N TYR A 231 -15.68 3.64 8.33
CA TYR A 231 -14.35 4.13 7.98
C TYR A 231 -13.50 4.50 9.20
N LEU A 232 -14.08 5.16 10.20
CA LEU A 232 -13.37 5.51 11.44
C LEU A 232 -12.99 4.26 12.23
N MET A 233 -13.89 3.26 12.31
CA MET A 233 -13.59 1.97 12.91
C MET A 233 -12.44 1.26 12.16
N GLN A 234 -12.44 1.30 10.83
CA GLN A 234 -11.36 0.75 10.01
C GLN A 234 -10.01 1.43 10.29
N ILE A 235 -9.98 2.75 10.47
CA ILE A 235 -8.76 3.49 10.85
C ILE A 235 -8.28 3.10 12.25
N GLU A 236 -9.18 2.98 13.23
CA GLU A 236 -8.82 2.59 14.59
C GLU A 236 -8.22 1.17 14.61
N GLU A 237 -8.83 0.24 13.87
CA GLU A 237 -8.32 -1.12 13.71
C GLU A 237 -6.98 -1.15 12.95
N ALA A 238 -6.81 -0.28 11.95
CA ALA A 238 -5.53 -0.09 11.25
C ALA A 238 -4.41 0.35 12.19
N GLU A 239 -4.71 1.31 13.06
CA GLU A 239 -3.74 1.85 14.00
C GLU A 239 -3.32 0.81 15.06
N LYS A 240 -4.22 -0.08 15.49
CA LYS A 240 -3.90 -1.21 16.37
C LYS A 240 -3.02 -2.27 15.70
N ARG A 241 -3.05 -2.33 14.38
CA ARG A 241 -2.32 -3.30 13.56
C ARG A 241 -0.97 -2.80 13.09
N ASP A 242 -0.71 -1.49 13.15
CA ASP A 242 0.51 -0.86 12.66
C ASP A 242 1.78 -1.60 13.12
N HIS A 243 2.52 -2.13 12.14
CA HIS A 243 3.73 -2.92 12.38
C HIS A 243 4.81 -2.16 13.14
N ARG A 244 4.82 -0.82 13.13
CA ARG A 244 5.80 0.00 13.87
C ARG A 244 5.48 -0.01 15.37
N LYS A 245 4.19 0.10 15.72
CA LYS A 245 3.73 0.02 17.11
C LYS A 245 3.91 -1.39 17.66
N LEU A 246 3.44 -2.38 16.91
CA LEU A 246 3.57 -3.79 17.27
C LEU A 246 5.02 -4.25 17.28
N GLY A 247 5.84 -3.82 16.32
CA GLY A 247 7.27 -4.13 16.26
C GLY A 247 8.00 -3.68 17.51
N LYS A 248 7.68 -2.50 18.04
CA LYS A 248 8.20 -2.01 19.31
C LYS A 248 7.64 -2.79 20.51
N GLN A 249 6.32 -3.02 20.57
CA GLN A 249 5.68 -3.73 21.68
C GLN A 249 6.16 -5.18 21.82
N LEU A 250 6.39 -5.84 20.68
CA LEU A 250 6.77 -7.25 20.60
C LEU A 250 8.29 -7.45 20.49
N ASP A 251 9.06 -6.35 20.55
CA ASP A 251 10.53 -6.38 20.51
C ASP A 251 11.08 -7.07 19.25
N LEU A 252 10.52 -6.72 18.08
CA LEU A 252 10.87 -7.34 16.80
C LEU A 252 12.03 -6.62 16.10
N PHE A 253 11.99 -5.28 16.07
CA PHE A 253 12.98 -4.47 15.39
C PHE A 253 12.94 -3.02 15.88
N HIS A 254 13.97 -2.25 15.52
CA HIS A 254 13.94 -0.79 15.57
C HIS A 254 14.65 -0.17 14.35
N MET A 255 14.54 1.15 14.26
CA MET A 255 15.26 2.00 13.31
C MET A 255 15.87 3.18 14.07
N GLN A 256 16.95 3.74 13.54
CA GLN A 256 17.66 4.88 14.14
C GLN A 256 18.27 5.77 13.04
N ASP A 257 18.59 7.02 13.41
CA ASP A 257 18.99 8.07 12.47
C ASP A 257 20.37 7.83 11.84
N GLU A 258 21.21 7.01 12.47
CA GLU A 258 22.52 6.61 11.92
C GLU A 258 22.40 5.71 10.68
N ALA A 259 21.25 5.02 10.51
CA ALA A 259 20.98 4.20 9.33
C ALA A 259 19.52 4.37 8.86
N PRO A 260 19.14 5.54 8.30
CA PRO A 260 17.76 5.83 7.95
C PRO A 260 17.23 4.82 6.95
N GLY A 261 16.06 4.24 7.23
CA GLY A 261 15.44 3.24 6.35
C GLY A 261 16.18 1.91 6.31
N MET A 262 17.04 1.62 7.27
CA MET A 262 17.69 0.31 7.45
C MET A 262 17.29 -0.26 8.81
N VAL A 263 16.93 -1.54 8.83
CA VAL A 263 16.26 -2.18 9.98
C VAL A 263 17.29 -2.84 10.88
N PHE A 264 17.20 -2.57 12.18
CA PHE A 264 17.90 -3.35 13.21
C PHE A 264 16.95 -4.44 13.72
N TRP A 265 17.14 -5.66 13.23
CA TRP A 265 16.35 -6.82 13.64
C TRP A 265 16.78 -7.33 15.02
N HIS A 266 15.83 -7.44 15.94
CA HIS A 266 16.05 -7.99 17.28
C HIS A 266 15.94 -9.53 17.23
N PRO A 267 16.31 -10.27 18.29
CA PRO A 267 16.24 -11.74 18.28
C PRO A 267 14.87 -12.29 17.90
N LYS A 268 13.77 -11.68 18.35
CA LYS A 268 12.41 -12.13 17.99
C LYS A 268 12.07 -11.82 16.54
N GLY A 269 12.37 -10.62 16.04
CA GLY A 269 12.13 -10.29 14.63
C GLY A 269 13.00 -11.12 13.70
N TRP A 270 14.24 -11.39 14.08
CA TRP A 270 15.15 -12.25 13.32
C TRP A 270 14.73 -13.72 13.31
N ALA A 271 14.14 -14.22 14.40
CA ALA A 271 13.56 -15.57 14.42
C ALA A 271 12.38 -15.69 13.44
N LEU A 272 11.52 -14.67 13.36
CA LEU A 272 10.45 -14.60 12.35
C LEU A 272 11.03 -14.55 10.93
N TRP A 273 12.02 -13.69 10.71
CA TRP A 273 12.73 -13.61 9.44
C TRP A 273 13.27 -14.97 9.00
N GLN A 274 14.01 -15.65 9.88
CA GLN A 274 14.60 -16.95 9.58
C GLN A 274 13.53 -18.01 9.27
N ALA A 275 12.41 -18.02 9.99
CA ALA A 275 11.31 -18.94 9.68
C ALA A 275 10.80 -18.76 8.23
N ILE A 276 10.65 -17.51 7.78
CA ILE A 276 10.21 -17.17 6.41
C ILE A 276 11.30 -17.53 5.39
N GLU A 277 12.54 -17.13 5.64
CA GLU A 277 13.66 -17.37 4.73
C GLU A 277 13.90 -18.88 4.51
N GLN A 278 13.86 -19.69 5.58
CA GLN A 278 14.04 -21.15 5.47
C GLN A 278 12.87 -21.84 4.74
N TYR A 279 11.65 -21.36 4.92
CA TYR A 279 10.50 -21.81 4.13
C TYR A 279 10.72 -21.50 2.64
N MET A 280 11.08 -20.25 2.30
CA MET A 280 11.32 -19.85 0.91
C MET A 280 12.52 -20.54 0.29
N ARG A 281 13.57 -20.85 1.08
CA ARG A 281 14.71 -21.65 0.64
C ARG A 281 14.29 -23.07 0.26
N SER A 282 13.36 -23.66 1.02
CA SER A 282 12.79 -24.96 0.65
C SER A 282 11.95 -24.84 -0.63
N VAL A 283 11.19 -23.75 -0.78
CA VAL A 283 10.48 -23.44 -2.03
C VAL A 283 11.44 -23.35 -3.23
N TYR A 284 12.61 -22.71 -3.09
CA TYR A 284 13.63 -22.71 -4.15
C TYR A 284 14.08 -24.11 -4.53
N ARG A 285 14.55 -24.88 -3.55
CA ARG A 285 15.10 -26.23 -3.76
C ARG A 285 14.07 -27.14 -4.44
N ASP A 286 12.84 -27.14 -3.94
CA ASP A 286 11.80 -28.05 -4.37
C ASP A 286 11.21 -27.67 -5.76
N ASN A 287 11.53 -26.46 -6.26
CA ASN A 287 11.11 -25.95 -7.57
C ASN A 287 12.30 -25.71 -8.53
N GLY A 288 13.44 -26.37 -8.28
CA GLY A 288 14.57 -26.40 -9.20
C GLY A 288 15.36 -25.09 -9.31
N TYR A 289 15.29 -24.22 -8.29
CA TYR A 289 16.17 -23.06 -8.17
C TYR A 289 17.49 -23.45 -7.51
N GLN A 290 18.59 -22.97 -8.08
CA GLN A 290 19.91 -23.05 -7.50
C GLN A 290 20.18 -21.76 -6.73
N GLU A 291 20.24 -21.85 -5.40
CA GLU A 291 20.51 -20.69 -4.56
C GLU A 291 21.97 -20.25 -4.73
N VAL A 292 22.18 -18.96 -5.03
CA VAL A 292 23.49 -18.33 -5.22
C VAL A 292 23.64 -17.14 -4.28
N ARG A 293 24.86 -16.60 -4.18
CA ARG A 293 25.14 -15.35 -3.47
C ARG A 293 26.11 -14.51 -4.29
N CYS A 294 25.70 -13.31 -4.68
CA CYS A 294 26.52 -12.39 -5.47
C CYS A 294 27.04 -11.22 -4.62
N PRO A 295 28.17 -10.59 -4.98
CA PRO A 295 28.70 -9.40 -4.31
C PRO A 295 27.69 -8.26 -4.22
N GLN A 296 27.81 -7.43 -3.18
CA GLN A 296 26.94 -6.25 -2.98
C GLN A 296 27.51 -4.97 -3.59
N ILE A 297 28.84 -4.86 -3.66
CA ILE A 297 29.54 -3.71 -4.23
C ILE A 297 30.05 -4.14 -5.60
N ILE A 298 29.60 -3.47 -6.66
CA ILE A 298 29.90 -3.84 -8.04
C ILE A 298 30.36 -2.60 -8.80
N ASP A 299 31.38 -2.76 -9.63
CA ASP A 299 31.97 -1.71 -10.46
C ASP A 299 30.88 -1.04 -11.33
N ARG A 300 30.93 0.30 -11.39
CA ARG A 300 30.05 1.14 -12.20
C ARG A 300 29.87 0.62 -13.63
N VAL A 301 30.92 0.07 -14.24
CA VAL A 301 30.91 -0.43 -15.62
C VAL A 301 29.83 -1.49 -15.85
N LEU A 302 29.53 -2.36 -14.87
CA LEU A 302 28.46 -3.35 -15.03
C LEU A 302 27.07 -2.69 -15.09
N TRP A 303 26.87 -1.62 -14.31
CA TRP A 303 25.62 -0.87 -14.26
C TRP A 303 25.39 -0.05 -15.53
N GLU A 304 26.46 0.47 -16.14
CA GLU A 304 26.41 1.12 -17.46
C GLU A 304 26.05 0.12 -18.55
N LYS A 305 26.73 -1.03 -18.61
CA LYS A 305 26.44 -2.07 -19.60
C LYS A 305 25.01 -2.58 -19.51
N SER A 306 24.50 -2.79 -18.31
CA SER A 306 23.11 -3.23 -18.09
C SER A 306 22.06 -2.15 -18.37
N GLY A 307 22.44 -0.87 -18.48
CA GLY A 307 21.54 0.27 -18.67
C GLY A 307 20.98 0.88 -17.38
N HIS A 308 21.24 0.27 -16.22
CA HIS A 308 20.75 0.78 -14.94
C HIS A 308 21.41 2.08 -14.52
N TRP A 309 22.64 2.35 -14.97
CA TRP A 309 23.29 3.62 -14.66
C TRP A 309 22.56 4.81 -15.32
N GLU A 310 22.06 4.63 -16.54
CA GLU A 310 21.35 5.68 -17.28
C GLU A 310 19.98 5.96 -16.67
N HIS A 311 19.25 4.90 -16.29
CA HIS A 311 17.86 5.00 -15.84
C HIS A 311 17.66 5.03 -14.32
N PHE A 312 18.62 4.55 -13.51
CA PHE A 312 18.42 4.31 -12.07
C PHE A 312 19.52 4.89 -11.17
N LYS A 313 20.52 5.59 -11.71
CA LYS A 313 21.63 6.17 -10.92
C LYS A 313 21.17 7.03 -9.74
N ALA A 314 20.13 7.85 -9.91
CA ALA A 314 19.61 8.70 -8.84
C ALA A 314 19.13 7.91 -7.61
N GLY A 315 18.73 6.64 -7.81
CA GLY A 315 18.30 5.73 -6.75
C GLY A 315 19.39 4.79 -6.24
N MET A 316 20.66 4.96 -6.64
CA MET A 316 21.78 4.12 -6.20
C MET A 316 22.60 4.79 -5.10
N PHE A 317 23.17 3.98 -4.20
CA PHE A 317 24.29 4.40 -3.36
C PHE A 317 25.60 4.10 -4.08
N THR A 318 26.51 5.07 -4.11
CA THR A 318 27.83 4.95 -4.75
C THR A 318 28.94 5.05 -3.72
N THR A 319 30.06 4.39 -4.00
CA THR A 319 31.28 4.45 -3.20
C THR A 319 32.50 4.43 -4.13
N GLU A 320 33.68 4.71 -3.59
CA GLU A 320 34.93 4.74 -4.35
C GLU A 320 36.03 3.96 -3.62
N SER A 321 36.88 3.29 -4.39
CA SER A 321 38.10 2.65 -3.90
C SER A 321 39.13 2.59 -5.02
N GLU A 322 40.38 2.93 -4.73
CA GLU A 322 41.50 2.85 -5.69
C GLU A 322 41.25 3.57 -7.04
N LYS A 323 40.50 4.69 -7.02
CA LYS A 323 40.06 5.45 -8.22
C LYS A 323 39.02 4.74 -9.10
N HIS A 324 38.44 3.65 -8.61
CA HIS A 324 37.27 3.01 -9.21
C HIS A 324 36.00 3.46 -8.50
N GLU A 325 34.97 3.77 -9.29
CA GLU A 325 33.61 4.03 -8.79
C GLU A 325 32.82 2.72 -8.75
N TYR A 326 32.17 2.48 -7.62
CA TYR A 326 31.31 1.33 -7.41
C TYR A 326 29.91 1.80 -7.02
N ALA A 327 28.92 0.94 -7.24
CA ALA A 327 27.60 1.10 -6.65
C ALA A 327 27.29 -0.09 -5.74
N ILE A 328 26.59 0.19 -4.64
CA ILE A 328 25.92 -0.84 -3.86
C ILE A 328 24.72 -1.30 -4.68
N LYS A 329 24.59 -2.60 -4.91
CA LYS A 329 23.59 -3.17 -5.81
C LYS A 329 22.16 -2.75 -5.41
N PRO A 330 21.36 -2.16 -6.31
CA PRO A 330 19.93 -1.91 -6.09
C PRO A 330 19.05 -3.08 -6.52
N MET A 331 19.64 -4.11 -7.12
CA MET A 331 19.02 -5.34 -7.63
C MET A 331 20.08 -6.42 -7.90
N ASN A 332 19.67 -7.68 -8.01
CA ASN A 332 20.60 -8.81 -8.16
C ASN A 332 20.87 -9.21 -9.63
N CYS A 333 20.00 -8.83 -10.56
CA CYS A 333 19.97 -9.33 -11.94
C CYS A 333 21.33 -9.34 -12.65
N PRO A 334 22.12 -8.23 -12.66
CA PRO A 334 23.41 -8.22 -13.35
C PRO A 334 24.41 -9.24 -12.79
N GLY A 335 24.38 -9.47 -11.47
CA GLY A 335 25.20 -10.47 -10.80
C GLY A 335 24.82 -11.90 -11.20
N HIS A 336 23.53 -12.20 -11.31
CA HIS A 336 23.05 -13.52 -11.74
C HIS A 336 23.41 -13.81 -13.19
N ILE A 337 23.42 -12.78 -14.07
CA ILE A 337 23.95 -12.93 -15.43
C ILE A 337 25.45 -13.25 -15.42
N GLN A 338 26.24 -12.67 -14.51
CA GLN A 338 27.66 -13.04 -14.42
C GLN A 338 27.85 -14.49 -13.99
N VAL A 339 26.97 -15.02 -13.13
CA VAL A 339 26.97 -16.45 -12.78
C VAL A 339 26.59 -17.32 -13.99
N PHE A 340 25.57 -16.90 -14.76
CA PHE A 340 25.19 -17.59 -16.00
C PHE A 340 26.37 -17.66 -16.98
N ASN A 341 27.06 -16.53 -17.19
CA ASN A 341 28.18 -16.36 -18.12
C ASN A 341 29.47 -17.10 -17.71
N ALA A 342 29.54 -17.64 -16.48
CA ALA A 342 30.75 -18.31 -15.99
C ALA A 342 31.09 -19.57 -16.79
N ASP A 343 30.09 -20.23 -17.39
CA ASP A 343 30.28 -21.42 -18.23
C ASP A 343 29.53 -21.29 -19.56
N LEU A 344 29.94 -22.10 -20.55
CA LEU A 344 29.19 -22.29 -21.78
C LEU A 344 27.93 -23.11 -21.49
N ARG A 345 26.74 -22.59 -21.86
CA ARG A 345 25.44 -23.24 -21.60
C ARG A 345 24.89 -23.90 -22.86
N SER A 346 24.23 -25.05 -22.72
CA SER A 346 23.45 -25.71 -23.78
C SER A 346 21.95 -25.48 -23.59
N TYR A 347 21.18 -25.49 -24.67
CA TYR A 347 19.71 -25.48 -24.63
C TYR A 347 19.12 -26.59 -23.73
N ARG A 348 19.84 -27.72 -23.56
CA ARG A 348 19.45 -28.85 -22.70
C ARG A 348 19.49 -28.53 -21.21
N GLU A 349 20.25 -27.52 -20.82
CA GLU A 349 20.31 -27.05 -19.43
C GLU A 349 19.22 -26.02 -19.13
N LEU A 350 18.56 -25.49 -20.17
CA LEU A 350 17.47 -24.53 -20.00
C LEU A 350 16.13 -25.26 -19.79
N PRO A 351 15.29 -24.79 -18.85
CA PRO A 351 15.43 -23.55 -18.08
C PRO A 351 16.38 -23.67 -16.88
N LEU A 352 17.27 -22.68 -16.73
CA LEU A 352 18.21 -22.57 -15.61
C LEU A 352 17.73 -21.48 -14.65
N ARG A 353 17.59 -21.82 -13.36
CA ARG A 353 16.98 -20.94 -12.36
C ARG A 353 17.95 -20.62 -11.24
N TYR A 354 18.27 -19.36 -11.03
CA TYR A 354 19.02 -18.89 -9.87
C TYR A 354 18.09 -18.20 -8.89
N GLY A 355 18.24 -18.50 -7.60
CA GLY A 355 17.57 -17.79 -6.50
C GLY A 355 18.60 -17.13 -5.59
N GLU A 356 18.30 -15.97 -5.04
CA GLU A 356 19.17 -15.33 -4.04
C GLU A 356 18.31 -14.54 -3.05
N PHE A 357 18.55 -14.73 -1.75
CA PHE A 357 18.11 -13.77 -0.73
C PHE A 357 19.06 -12.56 -0.76
N GLY A 358 18.90 -11.74 -1.80
CA GLY A 358 19.87 -10.74 -2.19
C GLY A 358 19.68 -9.42 -1.47
N SER A 359 20.63 -9.07 -0.60
CA SER A 359 20.63 -7.78 0.10
C SER A 359 21.01 -6.63 -0.84
N CYS A 360 20.03 -5.79 -1.13
CA CYS A 360 20.08 -4.67 -2.05
C CYS A 360 19.86 -3.34 -1.32
N HIS A 361 20.32 -2.25 -1.92
CA HIS A 361 20.15 -0.91 -1.39
C HIS A 361 19.66 0.07 -2.46
N ARG A 362 18.63 0.86 -2.12
CA ARG A 362 18.12 1.96 -2.95
C ARG A 362 18.15 3.26 -2.16
N ASN A 363 18.66 4.33 -2.76
CA ASN A 363 18.73 5.66 -2.15
C ASN A 363 17.37 6.38 -2.21
N GLU A 364 16.38 5.79 -1.55
CA GLU A 364 15.04 6.34 -1.42
C GLU A 364 15.07 7.70 -0.69
N PRO A 365 14.23 8.67 -1.08
CA PRO A 365 14.14 9.94 -0.37
C PRO A 365 13.67 9.69 1.07
N SER A 366 14.28 10.40 2.04
CA SER A 366 14.02 10.20 3.47
C SER A 366 12.54 10.37 3.84
N GLY A 367 11.84 11.33 3.21
CA GLY A 367 10.41 11.55 3.40
C GLY A 367 9.50 10.44 2.87
N GLY A 368 10.03 9.54 2.03
CA GLY A 368 9.31 8.36 1.52
C GLY A 368 9.46 7.12 2.39
N LEU A 369 10.33 7.13 3.41
CA LEU A 369 10.57 5.97 4.26
C LEU A 369 9.39 5.72 5.20
N HIS A 370 9.00 4.46 5.37
CA HIS A 370 7.86 4.09 6.20
C HIS A 370 8.02 2.72 6.85
N GLY A 371 8.57 2.69 8.07
CA GLY A 371 8.76 1.46 8.83
C GLY A 371 9.38 0.36 7.96
N LEU A 372 8.79 -0.83 7.96
CA LEU A 372 9.22 -1.93 7.10
C LEU A 372 8.66 -1.89 5.67
N MET A 373 7.65 -1.05 5.40
CA MET A 373 6.97 -1.03 4.09
C MET A 373 7.79 -0.36 2.99
N ARG A 374 8.61 0.64 3.36
CA ARG A 374 9.50 1.35 2.44
C ARG A 374 10.81 1.68 3.12
N VAL A 375 11.85 0.95 2.70
CA VAL A 375 13.19 0.92 3.30
C VAL A 375 14.25 1.19 2.23
N ARG A 376 15.45 1.59 2.66
CA ARG A 376 16.62 1.77 1.79
C ARG A 376 17.40 0.47 1.63
N GLY A 377 17.58 -0.29 2.71
CA GLY A 377 18.18 -1.62 2.69
C GLY A 377 17.08 -2.68 2.73
N PHE A 378 17.12 -3.62 1.79
CA PHE A 378 16.12 -4.69 1.72
C PHE A 378 16.71 -6.00 1.19
N VAL A 379 16.08 -7.12 1.54
CA VAL A 379 16.40 -8.44 1.00
C VAL A 379 15.17 -8.98 0.29
N GLN A 380 15.31 -9.40 -0.96
CA GLN A 380 14.22 -10.02 -1.70
C GLN A 380 14.41 -11.53 -1.81
N ASP A 381 13.31 -12.27 -1.92
CA ASP A 381 13.30 -13.64 -2.44
C ASP A 381 13.42 -13.61 -3.98
N ASP A 382 14.50 -12.99 -4.44
CA ASP A 382 14.75 -12.73 -5.84
C ASP A 382 15.18 -13.99 -6.59
N GLY A 383 14.76 -14.10 -7.84
CA GLY A 383 15.19 -15.19 -8.70
C GLY A 383 15.12 -14.82 -10.17
N HIS A 384 16.05 -15.40 -10.94
CA HIS A 384 16.20 -15.18 -12.37
C HIS A 384 16.18 -16.51 -13.10
N ILE A 385 15.25 -16.67 -14.02
CA ILE A 385 15.10 -17.86 -14.86
C ILE A 385 15.63 -17.53 -16.25
N PHE A 386 16.68 -18.23 -16.67
CA PHE A 386 17.20 -18.20 -18.04
C PHE A 386 16.51 -19.31 -18.83
N CYS A 387 15.79 -18.94 -19.88
CA CYS A 387 15.01 -19.89 -20.67
C CYS A 387 15.02 -19.51 -22.16
N THR A 388 14.61 -20.45 -23.01
CA THR A 388 14.34 -20.15 -24.42
C THR A 388 13.02 -19.40 -24.57
N GLU A 389 12.80 -18.70 -25.70
CA GLU A 389 11.52 -18.02 -25.97
C GLU A 389 10.32 -18.97 -25.87
N ALA A 390 10.47 -20.22 -26.29
CA ALA A 390 9.42 -21.24 -26.27
C ALA A 390 9.05 -21.72 -24.84
N GLN A 391 9.93 -21.51 -23.86
CA GLN A 391 9.75 -21.96 -22.48
C GLN A 391 9.08 -20.90 -21.57
N ILE A 392 8.91 -19.65 -22.05
CA ILE A 392 8.36 -18.55 -21.25
C ILE A 392 7.00 -18.92 -20.66
N GLU A 393 6.07 -19.42 -21.49
CA GLU A 393 4.71 -19.72 -21.04
C GLU A 393 4.70 -20.76 -19.91
N SER A 394 5.41 -21.88 -20.09
CA SER A 394 5.48 -22.95 -19.08
C SER A 394 6.12 -22.48 -17.77
N GLU A 395 7.17 -21.66 -17.84
CA GLU A 395 7.84 -21.14 -16.65
C GLU A 395 6.97 -20.13 -15.89
N VAL A 396 6.28 -19.25 -16.61
CA VAL A 396 5.36 -18.28 -16.01
C VAL A 396 4.15 -18.99 -15.40
N THR A 397 3.57 -19.98 -16.08
CA THR A 397 2.45 -20.77 -15.53
C THR A 397 2.86 -21.54 -14.27
N ALA A 398 4.05 -22.16 -14.26
CA ALA A 398 4.57 -22.84 -13.07
C ALA A 398 4.80 -21.85 -11.91
N PHE A 399 5.34 -20.67 -12.19
CA PHE A 399 5.54 -19.62 -11.20
C PHE A 399 4.21 -19.07 -10.65
N ASN A 400 3.21 -18.84 -11.50
CA ASN A 400 1.89 -18.37 -11.07
C ASN A 400 1.26 -19.32 -10.04
N ALA A 401 1.31 -20.63 -10.30
CA ALA A 401 0.82 -21.64 -9.35
C ALA A 401 1.62 -21.63 -8.04
N LEU A 402 2.94 -21.44 -8.12
CA LEU A 402 3.81 -21.40 -6.96
C LEU A 402 3.53 -20.19 -6.06
N VAL A 403 3.36 -19.00 -6.63
CA VAL A 403 3.03 -17.77 -5.90
C VAL A 403 1.74 -17.94 -5.10
N LEU A 404 0.68 -18.43 -5.76
CA LEU A 404 -0.63 -18.61 -5.11
C LEU A 404 -0.57 -19.65 -3.99
N LYS A 405 0.19 -20.72 -4.16
CA LYS A 405 0.43 -21.70 -3.09
C LYS A 405 1.13 -21.05 -1.90
N VAL A 406 2.21 -20.33 -2.12
CA VAL A 406 2.96 -19.66 -1.05
C VAL A 406 2.07 -18.67 -0.30
N TYR A 407 1.29 -17.86 -1.01
CA TYR A 407 0.37 -16.92 -0.37
C TYR A 407 -0.69 -17.62 0.48
N LYS A 408 -1.24 -18.73 0.00
CA LYS A 408 -2.16 -19.55 0.77
C LYS A 408 -1.52 -20.09 2.06
N ASP A 409 -0.28 -20.58 1.99
CA ASP A 409 0.48 -21.07 3.16
C ASP A 409 0.72 -19.95 4.21
N PHE A 410 0.78 -18.68 3.77
CA PHE A 410 0.84 -17.50 4.64
C PHE A 410 -0.55 -16.95 5.04
N GLY A 411 -1.64 -17.60 4.64
CA GLY A 411 -3.01 -17.20 4.96
C GLY A 411 -3.60 -16.09 4.08
N PHE A 412 -2.97 -15.78 2.95
CA PHE A 412 -3.47 -14.80 1.97
C PHE A 412 -4.23 -15.50 0.85
N ASN A 413 -5.55 -15.47 0.92
CA ASN A 413 -6.43 -16.13 -0.05
C ASN A 413 -6.94 -15.19 -1.16
N ASP A 414 -7.00 -13.88 -0.88
CA ASP A 414 -7.51 -12.87 -1.81
C ASP A 414 -6.37 -12.18 -2.55
N VAL A 415 -6.06 -12.69 -3.74
CA VAL A 415 -4.96 -12.20 -4.58
C VAL A 415 -5.54 -11.57 -5.84
N THR A 416 -5.20 -10.29 -6.09
CA THR A 416 -5.53 -9.61 -7.35
C THR A 416 -4.34 -9.65 -8.28
N VAL A 417 -4.56 -10.09 -9.52
CA VAL A 417 -3.50 -10.18 -10.53
C VAL A 417 -3.62 -9.01 -11.50
N LYS A 418 -2.50 -8.38 -11.81
CA LYS A 418 -2.42 -7.28 -12.78
C LYS A 418 -1.31 -7.53 -13.80
N LEU A 419 -1.49 -7.02 -15.02
CA LEU A 419 -0.51 -7.11 -16.09
C LEU A 419 -0.07 -5.69 -16.48
N ALA A 420 1.14 -5.32 -16.10
CA ALA A 420 1.71 -4.02 -16.42
C ALA A 420 2.36 -4.03 -17.82
N LEU A 421 1.85 -3.17 -18.71
CA LEU A 421 2.21 -3.10 -20.13
C LEU A 421 3.23 -2.00 -20.41
N ARG A 422 3.70 -1.92 -21.65
CA ARG A 422 4.79 -1.02 -22.06
C ARG A 422 4.62 0.44 -21.59
N PRO A 423 5.66 1.03 -20.96
CA PRO A 423 5.70 2.46 -20.64
C PRO A 423 6.12 3.29 -21.87
N GLU A 424 5.99 4.61 -21.74
CA GLU A 424 6.43 5.57 -22.77
C GLU A 424 7.96 5.51 -22.97
N SER A 425 8.73 5.50 -21.86
CA SER A 425 10.18 5.36 -21.87
C SER A 425 10.59 3.89 -21.69
N ARG A 426 11.06 3.26 -22.77
CA ARG A 426 11.39 1.81 -22.80
C ARG A 426 12.55 1.47 -23.73
N VAL A 427 13.16 0.31 -23.50
CA VAL A 427 14.16 -0.33 -24.36
C VAL A 427 13.54 -1.51 -25.12
N GLY A 428 14.10 -1.84 -26.29
CA GLY A 428 13.59 -2.89 -27.18
C GLY A 428 12.59 -2.38 -28.24
N SER A 429 12.43 -3.14 -29.33
CA SER A 429 11.49 -2.82 -30.41
C SER A 429 10.04 -3.15 -30.03
N ASP A 430 9.08 -2.59 -30.78
CA ASP A 430 7.65 -2.88 -30.60
C ASP A 430 7.36 -4.37 -30.77
N ASP A 431 8.01 -5.05 -31.71
CA ASP A 431 7.87 -6.49 -31.91
C ASP A 431 8.28 -7.30 -30.68
N ILE A 432 9.35 -6.89 -29.98
CA ILE A 432 9.80 -7.57 -28.75
C ILE A 432 8.76 -7.37 -27.64
N TRP A 433 8.21 -6.16 -27.53
CA TRP A 433 7.16 -5.86 -26.55
C TRP A 433 5.86 -6.60 -26.84
N ASP A 434 5.45 -6.68 -28.10
CA ASP A 434 4.28 -7.46 -28.53
C ASP A 434 4.45 -8.94 -28.14
N LYS A 435 5.63 -9.51 -28.41
CA LYS A 435 5.95 -10.88 -28.00
C LYS A 435 5.88 -11.06 -26.49
N ALA A 436 6.53 -10.17 -25.72
CA ALA A 436 6.59 -10.24 -24.26
C ALA A 436 5.20 -10.14 -23.62
N GLU A 437 4.40 -9.16 -24.03
CA GLU A 437 3.05 -8.96 -23.49
C GLU A 437 2.13 -10.13 -23.86
N ASN A 438 2.23 -10.65 -25.08
CA ASN A 438 1.42 -11.79 -25.51
C ASN A 438 1.83 -13.09 -24.81
N ALA A 439 3.12 -13.30 -24.54
CA ALA A 439 3.58 -14.45 -23.75
C ALA A 439 3.01 -14.42 -22.33
N LEU A 440 3.00 -13.25 -21.67
CA LEU A 440 2.38 -13.10 -20.34
C LEU A 440 0.86 -13.29 -20.38
N ARG A 441 0.17 -12.74 -21.39
CA ARG A 441 -1.28 -12.98 -21.59
C ARG A 441 -1.60 -14.45 -21.81
N ALA A 442 -0.78 -15.17 -22.59
CA ALA A 442 -0.97 -16.59 -22.83
C ALA A 442 -0.78 -17.40 -21.53
N ALA A 443 0.28 -17.12 -20.78
CA ALA A 443 0.54 -17.78 -19.50
C ALA A 443 -0.56 -17.53 -18.47
N LEU A 444 -1.11 -16.31 -18.39
CA LEU A 444 -2.24 -15.99 -17.51
C LEU A 444 -3.50 -16.78 -17.88
N ARG A 445 -3.82 -16.90 -19.18
CA ARG A 445 -4.92 -17.75 -19.66
C ARG A 445 -4.70 -19.22 -19.33
N ALA A 446 -3.49 -19.73 -19.54
CA ALA A 446 -3.12 -21.11 -19.23
C ALA A 446 -3.21 -21.40 -17.71
N SER A 447 -2.91 -20.40 -16.88
CA SER A 447 -3.08 -20.47 -15.42
C SER A 447 -4.55 -20.33 -14.95
N GLY A 448 -5.48 -19.99 -15.84
CA GLY A 448 -6.89 -19.75 -15.49
C GLY A 448 -7.10 -18.53 -14.57
N LEU A 449 -6.19 -17.56 -14.62
CA LEU A 449 -6.25 -16.35 -13.79
C LEU A 449 -6.97 -15.24 -14.54
N GLU A 450 -7.84 -14.50 -13.83
CA GLU A 450 -8.35 -13.22 -14.29
C GLU A 450 -7.34 -12.11 -13.94
N TRP A 451 -7.19 -11.10 -14.80
CA TRP A 451 -6.24 -10.01 -14.58
C TRP A 451 -6.78 -8.66 -15.04
N ILE A 452 -6.17 -7.60 -14.50
CA ILE A 452 -6.39 -6.21 -14.91
C ILE A 452 -5.15 -5.74 -15.68
N GLU A 453 -5.32 -5.24 -16.89
CA GLU A 453 -4.20 -4.62 -17.63
C GLU A 453 -3.95 -3.19 -17.14
N LEU A 454 -2.67 -2.83 -16.99
CA LEU A 454 -2.20 -1.51 -16.58
C LEU A 454 -1.33 -0.93 -17.72
N PRO A 455 -1.93 -0.17 -18.66
CA PRO A 455 -1.19 0.51 -19.71
C PRO A 455 -0.18 1.51 -19.11
N GLY A 456 1.09 1.42 -19.53
CA GLY A 456 2.12 2.38 -19.12
C GLY A 456 2.89 2.06 -17.84
N GLU A 457 2.52 0.99 -17.11
CA GLU A 457 3.09 0.69 -15.78
C GLU A 457 4.21 -0.38 -15.79
N GLY A 458 4.57 -0.93 -16.95
CA GLY A 458 5.66 -1.89 -17.11
C GLY A 458 7.02 -1.25 -16.81
N ALA A 459 8.04 -2.06 -16.52
CA ALA A 459 9.39 -1.51 -16.37
C ALA A 459 9.98 -1.17 -17.75
N PHE A 460 11.04 -0.37 -17.77
CA PHE A 460 11.66 0.07 -19.03
C PHE A 460 12.15 -1.09 -19.91
N TYR A 461 12.44 -2.27 -19.33
CA TYR A 461 12.99 -3.44 -20.04
C TYR A 461 11.98 -4.58 -20.30
N GLY A 462 10.72 -4.45 -19.87
CA GLY A 462 9.70 -5.44 -20.21
C GLY A 462 8.42 -5.41 -19.35
N PRO A 463 7.36 -6.10 -19.81
CA PRO A 463 6.08 -6.19 -19.10
C PRO A 463 6.19 -7.15 -17.91
N LYS A 464 5.28 -7.01 -16.95
CA LYS A 464 5.27 -7.84 -15.73
C LYS A 464 3.87 -8.20 -15.27
N ILE A 465 3.73 -9.41 -14.75
CA ILE A 465 2.57 -9.83 -13.96
C ILE A 465 2.85 -9.42 -12.51
N GLU A 466 1.89 -8.75 -11.89
CA GLU A 466 1.93 -8.30 -10.52
C GLU A 466 0.88 -9.03 -9.69
N PHE A 467 1.29 -9.54 -8.52
CA PHE A 467 0.41 -10.16 -7.56
C PHE A 467 0.21 -9.23 -6.38
N HIS A 468 -1.03 -8.81 -6.19
CA HIS A 468 -1.43 -7.88 -5.15
C HIS A 468 -2.18 -8.62 -4.04
N ILE A 469 -1.70 -8.47 -2.81
CA ILE A 469 -2.34 -8.97 -1.61
C ILE A 469 -2.97 -7.80 -0.86
N LYS A 470 -4.18 -7.99 -0.34
CA LYS A 470 -4.79 -7.03 0.58
C LYS A 470 -4.34 -7.33 2.01
N ASP A 471 -3.91 -6.30 2.74
CA ASP A 471 -3.69 -6.42 4.17
C ASP A 471 -5.02 -6.45 4.95
N ALA A 472 -4.96 -6.72 6.26
CA ALA A 472 -6.15 -6.84 7.11
C ALA A 472 -6.98 -5.56 7.25
N ILE A 473 -6.53 -4.43 6.69
CA ILE A 473 -7.26 -3.16 6.65
C ILE A 473 -7.59 -2.72 5.23
N GLY A 474 -7.45 -3.62 4.24
CA GLY A 474 -7.91 -3.44 2.87
C GLY A 474 -6.95 -2.72 1.94
N ARG A 475 -5.73 -2.38 2.37
CA ARG A 475 -4.73 -1.78 1.47
C ARG A 475 -4.13 -2.85 0.58
N SER A 476 -4.04 -2.55 -0.72
CA SER A 476 -3.46 -3.44 -1.71
C SER A 476 -1.95 -3.23 -1.82
N TRP A 477 -1.17 -4.29 -1.65
CA TRP A 477 0.29 -4.27 -1.77
C TRP A 477 0.72 -5.24 -2.87
N GLN A 478 1.48 -4.72 -3.84
CA GLN A 478 2.22 -5.56 -4.77
C GLN A 478 3.34 -6.29 -4.01
N CYS A 479 3.28 -7.62 -3.98
CA CYS A 479 4.31 -8.48 -3.41
C CYS A 479 5.01 -9.23 -4.55
N GLY A 480 4.29 -10.14 -5.18
CA GLY A 480 4.81 -11.04 -6.19
C GLY A 480 4.92 -10.35 -7.53
N THR A 481 5.94 -10.73 -8.28
CA THR A 481 6.14 -10.25 -9.64
C THR A 481 6.79 -11.34 -10.48
N ILE A 482 6.40 -11.42 -11.75
CA ILE A 482 7.19 -12.08 -12.78
C ILE A 482 7.26 -11.20 -14.01
N GLN A 483 8.47 -10.94 -14.46
CA GLN A 483 8.77 -9.96 -15.49
C GLN A 483 9.63 -10.60 -16.57
N VAL A 484 9.26 -10.38 -17.83
CA VAL A 484 10.00 -10.88 -18.98
C VAL A 484 11.01 -9.84 -19.44
N ASP A 485 12.27 -10.21 -19.56
CA ASP A 485 13.36 -9.36 -20.04
C ASP A 485 14.08 -10.00 -21.23
N PHE A 486 13.95 -9.36 -22.39
CA PHE A 486 14.64 -9.70 -23.63
C PHE A 486 15.91 -8.87 -23.87
N SER A 487 16.16 -7.87 -23.03
CA SER A 487 17.18 -6.83 -23.23
C SER A 487 18.45 -7.12 -22.43
N MET A 488 18.36 -7.29 -21.11
CA MET A 488 19.54 -7.36 -20.25
C MET A 488 20.46 -8.56 -20.54
N PRO A 489 19.96 -9.77 -20.86
CA PRO A 489 20.81 -10.89 -21.26
C PRO A 489 21.71 -10.54 -22.46
N GLY A 490 21.15 -9.93 -23.50
CA GLY A 490 21.91 -9.51 -24.68
C GLY A 490 22.93 -8.40 -24.36
N ARG A 491 22.53 -7.39 -23.57
CA ARG A 491 23.43 -6.29 -23.15
C ARG A 491 24.64 -6.76 -22.33
N LEU A 492 24.49 -7.84 -21.56
CA LEU A 492 25.53 -8.40 -20.70
C LEU A 492 26.18 -9.68 -21.27
N GLY A 493 25.90 -10.01 -22.53
CA GLY A 493 26.59 -11.10 -23.25
C GLY A 493 26.21 -12.51 -22.79
N ALA A 494 24.99 -12.71 -22.27
CA ALA A 494 24.48 -14.03 -21.96
C ALA A 494 24.12 -14.78 -23.24
N GLU A 495 24.69 -15.98 -23.39
CA GLU A 495 24.51 -16.84 -24.56
C GLU A 495 24.42 -18.33 -24.18
N PHE A 496 23.68 -19.10 -24.96
CA PHE A 496 23.66 -20.56 -24.92
C PHE A 496 23.80 -21.14 -26.34
N VAL A 497 24.19 -22.41 -26.44
CA VAL A 497 24.27 -23.17 -27.69
C VAL A 497 22.95 -23.90 -27.93
N ASP A 498 22.30 -23.58 -29.04
CA ASP A 498 21.02 -24.16 -29.43
C ASP A 498 21.15 -25.51 -30.18
N GLU A 499 20.04 -26.17 -30.50
CA GLU A 499 19.98 -27.47 -31.19
C GLU A 499 20.77 -27.50 -32.51
N ASP A 500 20.84 -26.37 -33.20
CA ASP A 500 21.54 -26.18 -34.48
C ASP A 500 23.02 -25.77 -34.31
N ASN A 501 23.56 -25.84 -33.09
CA ASN A 501 24.89 -25.35 -32.69
C ASN A 501 25.10 -23.84 -32.88
N THR A 502 24.05 -23.05 -33.07
CA THR A 502 24.15 -21.59 -33.08
C THR A 502 24.17 -21.03 -31.65
N ARG A 503 24.81 -19.87 -31.48
CA ARG A 503 24.77 -19.12 -30.23
C ARG A 503 23.53 -18.24 -30.21
N LYS A 504 22.71 -18.38 -29.18
CA LYS A 504 21.49 -17.59 -28.97
C LYS A 504 21.49 -16.94 -27.60
N THR A 505 20.83 -15.80 -27.49
CA THR A 505 20.62 -15.11 -26.22
C THR A 505 19.42 -15.74 -25.50
N PRO A 506 19.54 -16.12 -24.21
CA PRO A 506 18.40 -16.59 -23.45
C PRO A 506 17.48 -15.42 -23.09
N VAL A 507 16.19 -15.72 -22.89
CA VAL A 507 15.26 -14.81 -22.22
C VAL A 507 15.45 -14.95 -20.72
N MET A 508 15.39 -13.83 -20.00
CA MET A 508 15.46 -13.83 -18.55
C MET A 508 14.11 -13.46 -17.95
N LEU A 509 13.62 -14.26 -17.00
CA LEU A 509 12.44 -13.95 -16.21
C LEU A 509 12.90 -13.52 -14.82
N HIS A 510 12.64 -12.27 -14.45
CA HIS A 510 12.84 -11.79 -13.09
C HIS A 510 11.62 -12.13 -12.27
N ARG A 511 11.81 -12.66 -11.08
CA ARG A 511 10.69 -12.96 -10.21
C ARG A 511 10.99 -12.75 -8.74
N ALA A 512 9.94 -12.45 -7.99
CA ALA A 512 9.91 -12.53 -6.53
C ALA A 512 8.52 -12.99 -6.12
N ILE A 513 8.40 -13.82 -5.09
CA ILE A 513 7.10 -14.29 -4.59
C ILE A 513 6.65 -13.37 -3.46
N LEU A 514 7.50 -13.16 -2.45
CA LEU A 514 7.20 -12.31 -1.29
C LEU A 514 7.53 -10.84 -1.56
N GLY A 515 8.50 -10.57 -2.44
CA GLY A 515 9.06 -9.25 -2.65
C GLY A 515 10.19 -9.01 -1.64
N SER A 516 10.25 -7.83 -1.02
CA SER A 516 11.17 -7.60 0.10
C SER A 516 10.64 -8.31 1.35
N LEU A 517 11.52 -9.05 2.02
CA LEU A 517 11.23 -9.72 3.28
C LEU A 517 10.85 -8.73 4.39
N GLU A 518 11.47 -7.55 4.43
CA GLU A 518 11.10 -6.47 5.34
C GLU A 518 9.62 -6.10 5.16
N ARG A 519 9.22 -5.76 3.92
CA ARG A 519 7.85 -5.36 3.60
C ARG A 519 6.87 -6.49 3.87
N PHE A 520 7.21 -7.72 3.48
CA PHE A 520 6.37 -8.88 3.70
C PHE A 520 6.16 -9.16 5.20
N ILE A 521 7.21 -9.06 6.02
CA ILE A 521 7.10 -9.16 7.49
C ILE A 521 6.23 -8.04 8.06
N GLY A 522 6.39 -6.81 7.57
CA GLY A 522 5.51 -5.69 7.94
C GLY A 522 4.05 -6.01 7.70
N MET A 523 3.73 -6.56 6.53
CA MET A 523 2.37 -7.00 6.17
C MET A 523 1.87 -8.15 7.04
N LEU A 524 2.71 -9.15 7.33
CA LEU A 524 2.34 -10.27 8.21
C LEU A 524 2.02 -9.78 9.64
N ILE A 525 2.80 -8.84 10.16
CA ILE A 525 2.55 -8.26 11.49
C ILE A 525 1.17 -7.57 11.51
N GLU A 526 0.85 -6.78 10.49
CA GLU A 526 -0.45 -6.09 10.39
C GLU A 526 -1.62 -7.06 10.17
N ASN A 527 -1.43 -8.05 9.29
CA ASN A 527 -2.43 -9.07 8.98
C ASN A 527 -2.85 -9.85 10.23
N HIS A 528 -1.87 -10.29 11.01
CA HIS A 528 -2.09 -11.04 12.24
C HIS A 528 -2.26 -10.17 13.49
N ALA A 529 -2.23 -8.84 13.38
CA ALA A 529 -2.20 -7.94 14.53
C ALA A 529 -1.13 -8.35 15.58
N GLY A 530 0.04 -8.79 15.09
CA GLY A 530 1.16 -9.31 15.88
C GLY A 530 0.98 -10.73 16.45
N ALA A 531 -0.19 -11.32 16.26
CA ALA A 531 -0.56 -12.63 16.77
C ALA A 531 -0.22 -13.75 15.75
N MET A 532 1.07 -13.92 15.47
CA MET A 532 1.58 -14.86 14.46
C MET A 532 1.07 -16.29 14.65
N PRO A 533 0.86 -17.07 13.56
CA PRO A 533 0.56 -18.49 13.65
C PRO A 533 1.73 -19.26 14.26
N LEU A 534 1.48 -20.46 14.76
CA LEU A 534 2.47 -21.26 15.50
C LEU A 534 3.80 -21.38 14.75
N TRP A 535 3.78 -21.68 13.46
CA TRP A 535 4.99 -21.91 12.67
C TRP A 535 5.84 -20.63 12.47
N LEU A 536 5.24 -19.45 12.50
CA LEU A 536 5.92 -18.14 12.35
C LEU A 536 6.25 -17.46 13.68
N ALA A 537 5.58 -17.81 14.78
CA ALA A 537 5.74 -17.10 16.04
C ALA A 537 7.21 -17.12 16.53
N PRO A 538 7.85 -15.96 16.78
CA PRO A 538 9.24 -15.89 17.24
C PRO A 538 9.53 -16.75 18.47
N VAL A 539 8.59 -16.72 19.42
CA VAL A 539 8.52 -17.60 20.57
C VAL A 539 7.16 -18.29 20.49
N GLN A 540 7.18 -19.61 20.36
CA GLN A 540 5.97 -20.41 20.19
C GLN A 540 5.30 -20.71 21.53
N MET A 541 6.13 -20.90 22.55
CA MET A 541 5.71 -21.28 23.89
C MET A 541 6.57 -20.60 24.95
N VAL A 542 5.97 -20.32 26.10
CA VAL A 542 6.69 -20.00 27.33
C VAL A 542 6.32 -20.99 28.44
N VAL A 543 7.32 -21.51 29.14
CA VAL A 543 7.17 -22.36 30.32
C VAL A 543 7.32 -21.52 31.58
N MET A 544 6.32 -21.56 32.46
CA MET A 544 6.25 -20.74 33.67
C MET A 544 6.07 -21.62 34.91
N ASN A 545 6.94 -21.45 35.91
CA ASN A 545 6.77 -22.03 37.23
C ASN A 545 5.92 -21.13 38.14
N ILE A 546 5.10 -21.75 39.00
CA ILE A 546 4.33 -21.06 40.05
C ILE A 546 5.23 -20.63 41.22
N SER A 547 6.22 -21.46 41.58
CA SER A 547 7.20 -21.19 42.62
C SER A 547 8.59 -21.75 42.25
N GLN A 548 9.62 -21.42 43.02
CA GLN A 548 10.99 -21.85 42.73
C GLN A 548 11.16 -23.39 42.71
N GLY A 549 10.29 -24.13 43.41
CA GLY A 549 10.35 -25.59 43.50
C GLY A 549 10.15 -26.31 42.16
N GLN A 550 9.50 -25.67 41.18
CA GLN A 550 9.26 -26.28 39.86
C GLN A 550 10.28 -25.83 38.79
N ALA A 551 11.32 -25.08 39.16
CA ALA A 551 12.27 -24.51 38.20
C ALA A 551 13.01 -25.59 37.40
N GLU A 552 13.47 -26.67 38.05
CA GLU A 552 14.19 -27.76 37.39
C GLU A 552 13.33 -28.47 36.35
N TYR A 553 12.09 -28.83 36.72
CA TYR A 553 11.15 -29.45 35.78
C TYR A 553 10.76 -28.50 34.64
N SER A 554 10.64 -27.19 34.91
CA SER A 554 10.39 -26.19 33.87
C SER A 554 11.51 -26.13 32.83
N THR A 555 12.77 -26.23 33.26
CA THR A 555 13.92 -26.32 32.37
C THR A 555 13.89 -27.60 31.55
N GLN A 556 13.62 -28.76 32.18
CA GLN A 556 13.53 -30.05 31.47
C GLN A 556 12.44 -30.04 30.39
N VAL A 557 11.26 -29.49 30.70
CA VAL A 557 10.16 -29.34 29.72
C VAL A 557 10.59 -28.42 28.56
N THR A 558 11.27 -27.31 28.87
CA THR A 558 11.76 -26.36 27.87
C THR A 558 12.78 -27.02 26.93
N GLU A 559 13.74 -27.76 27.49
CA GLU A 559 14.76 -28.50 26.73
C GLU A 559 14.13 -29.57 25.84
N ALA A 560 13.16 -30.33 26.35
CA ALA A 560 12.45 -31.36 25.59
C ALA A 560 11.68 -30.77 24.39
N LEU A 561 11.01 -29.63 24.57
CA LEU A 561 10.31 -28.95 23.49
C LEU A 561 11.26 -28.32 22.46
N ASN A 562 12.37 -27.74 22.91
CA ASN A 562 13.41 -27.22 22.02
C ASN A 562 14.06 -28.35 21.21
N ALA A 563 14.35 -29.50 21.83
CA ALA A 563 14.86 -30.69 21.14
C ALA A 563 13.87 -31.26 20.11
N ALA A 564 12.57 -31.03 20.29
CA ALA A 564 11.54 -31.38 19.32
C ALA A 564 11.39 -30.37 18.16
N GLY A 565 12.19 -29.29 18.14
CA GLY A 565 12.22 -28.29 17.06
C GLY A 565 11.35 -27.06 17.30
N PHE A 566 10.79 -26.90 18.50
CA PHE A 566 9.99 -25.72 18.85
C PHE A 566 10.86 -24.59 19.42
N ARG A 567 10.39 -23.34 19.30
CA ARG A 567 11.03 -22.14 19.87
C ARG A 567 10.41 -21.84 21.23
N VAL A 568 11.01 -22.36 22.30
CA VAL A 568 10.46 -22.29 23.65
C VAL A 568 11.38 -21.53 24.60
N GLN A 569 10.79 -20.70 25.44
CA GLN A 569 11.48 -19.99 26.52
C GLN A 569 10.93 -20.41 27.88
N SER A 570 11.74 -20.26 28.93
CA SER A 570 11.29 -20.45 30.32
C SER A 570 11.32 -19.11 31.06
N ASP A 571 10.26 -18.81 31.82
CA ASP A 571 10.21 -17.68 32.75
C ASP A 571 10.28 -18.17 34.19
N LEU A 572 11.51 -18.25 34.70
CA LEU A 572 11.85 -18.73 36.03
C LEU A 572 11.90 -17.62 37.10
N ARG A 573 11.50 -16.38 36.76
CA ARG A 573 11.55 -15.25 37.71
C ARG A 573 10.64 -15.50 38.91
N ASN A 574 11.00 -14.96 40.07
CA ASN A 574 10.19 -15.05 41.28
C ASN A 574 9.07 -13.98 41.28
N GLU A 575 8.14 -14.12 40.34
CA GLU A 575 7.01 -13.22 40.13
C GLU A 575 5.68 -13.96 40.28
N LYS A 576 4.60 -13.24 40.61
CA LYS A 576 3.26 -13.83 40.68
C LYS A 576 2.88 -14.44 39.33
N ILE A 577 2.36 -15.68 39.32
CA ILE A 577 1.99 -16.38 38.08
C ILE A 577 0.99 -15.57 37.23
N THR A 578 0.06 -14.85 37.87
CA THR A 578 -0.90 -13.97 37.17
C THR A 578 -0.22 -12.81 36.45
N TYR A 579 0.87 -12.28 37.01
CA TYR A 579 1.69 -11.26 36.35
C TYR A 579 2.40 -11.84 35.13
N LYS A 580 3.06 -13.01 35.28
CA LYS A 580 3.74 -13.69 34.16
C LYS A 580 2.77 -14.00 33.01
N ILE A 581 1.60 -14.56 33.33
CA ILE A 581 0.54 -14.87 32.34
C ILE A 581 0.13 -13.59 31.59
N ARG A 582 -0.11 -12.49 32.31
CA ARG A 582 -0.51 -11.22 31.68
C ARG A 582 0.59 -10.68 30.77
N GLU A 583 1.83 -10.67 31.23
CA GLU A 583 2.98 -10.18 30.46
C GLU A 583 3.17 -10.98 29.16
N HIS A 584 3.15 -12.31 29.23
CA HIS A 584 3.30 -13.18 28.05
C HIS A 584 2.06 -13.18 27.14
N SER A 585 0.86 -12.93 27.69
CA SER A 585 -0.34 -12.72 26.88
C SER A 585 -0.25 -11.45 26.03
N LEU A 586 0.34 -10.37 26.56
CA LEU A 586 0.61 -9.13 25.80
C LEU A 586 1.66 -9.33 24.69
N GLN A 587 2.52 -10.34 24.82
CA GLN A 587 3.47 -10.78 23.80
C GLN A 587 2.83 -11.68 22.72
N LYS A 588 1.54 -12.01 22.85
CA LYS A 588 0.76 -12.75 21.85
C LYS A 588 1.37 -14.12 21.48
N LEU A 589 1.99 -14.79 22.45
CA LEU A 589 2.56 -16.13 22.27
C LEU A 589 1.43 -17.14 21.98
N PRO A 590 1.61 -18.09 21.04
CA PRO A 590 0.61 -19.11 20.76
C PRO A 590 0.19 -19.92 22.00
N TYR A 591 1.16 -20.28 22.84
CA TYR A 591 0.93 -21.15 24.00
C TYR A 591 1.69 -20.68 25.25
N GLN A 592 1.07 -20.88 26.41
CA GLN A 592 1.62 -20.65 27.74
C GLN A 592 1.50 -21.93 28.54
N LEU A 593 2.62 -22.44 29.05
CA LEU A 593 2.70 -23.69 29.81
C LEU A 593 2.93 -23.36 31.29
N ILE A 594 2.03 -23.79 32.16
CA ILE A 594 2.04 -23.46 33.59
C ILE A 594 2.37 -24.71 34.40
N LEU A 595 3.34 -24.61 35.30
CA LEU A 595 3.83 -25.73 36.11
C LEU A 595 3.73 -25.41 37.60
N GLY A 596 2.86 -26.14 38.30
CA GLY A 596 2.77 -26.21 39.76
C GLY A 596 3.17 -27.58 40.29
N ASP A 597 2.96 -27.79 41.59
CA ASP A 597 3.34 -29.03 42.26
C ASP A 597 2.61 -30.26 41.69
N LYS A 598 1.36 -30.09 41.25
CA LYS A 598 0.56 -31.16 40.63
C LYS A 598 1.17 -31.59 39.30
N GLU A 599 1.55 -30.63 38.45
CA GLU A 599 2.16 -30.88 37.16
C GLU A 599 3.53 -31.56 37.31
N VAL A 600 4.35 -31.11 38.27
CA VAL A 600 5.64 -31.75 38.56
C VAL A 600 5.45 -33.20 39.04
N ALA A 601 4.56 -33.43 40.01
CA ALA A 601 4.34 -34.75 40.58
C ALA A 601 3.81 -35.75 39.54
N ALA A 602 2.96 -35.30 38.62
CA ALA A 602 2.37 -36.13 37.57
C ALA A 602 3.20 -36.18 36.27
N LYS A 603 4.31 -35.42 36.18
CA LYS A 603 5.07 -35.20 34.93
C LYS A 603 4.18 -34.72 33.78
N LEU A 604 3.31 -33.76 34.06
CA LEU A 604 2.40 -33.13 33.12
C LEU A 604 2.75 -31.65 32.91
N VAL A 605 2.06 -30.99 31.99
CA VAL A 605 2.09 -29.55 31.76
C VAL A 605 0.65 -29.04 31.61
N ALA A 606 0.31 -27.93 32.27
CA ALA A 606 -0.98 -27.28 32.07
C ALA A 606 -0.86 -26.30 30.89
N VAL A 607 -1.70 -26.45 29.87
CA VAL A 607 -1.55 -25.76 28.59
C VAL A 607 -2.65 -24.73 28.40
N ARG A 608 -2.25 -23.48 28.17
CA ARG A 608 -3.16 -22.37 27.85
C ARG A 608 -2.85 -21.84 26.46
N ASN A 609 -3.85 -21.65 25.62
CA ASN A 609 -3.66 -20.99 24.31
C ASN A 609 -3.70 -19.47 24.43
N ARG A 610 -3.33 -18.77 23.36
CA ARG A 610 -3.32 -17.31 23.29
C ARG A 610 -4.68 -16.66 23.55
N GLN A 611 -5.77 -17.32 23.18
CA GLN A 611 -7.15 -16.86 23.41
C GLN A 611 -7.54 -16.95 24.90
N GLY A 612 -6.70 -17.60 25.71
CA GLY A 612 -6.92 -17.76 27.13
C GLY A 612 -7.79 -18.97 27.49
N GLU A 613 -8.01 -19.87 26.53
CA GLU A 613 -8.62 -21.17 26.76
C GLU A 613 -7.64 -22.07 27.52
N ASP A 614 -8.16 -22.77 28.53
CA ASP A 614 -7.45 -23.82 29.24
C ASP A 614 -7.65 -25.14 28.49
N LEU A 615 -6.57 -25.67 27.92
CA LEU A 615 -6.56 -26.94 27.18
C LEU A 615 -6.32 -28.14 28.12
N GLY A 616 -6.26 -27.91 29.43
CA GLY A 616 -6.04 -28.91 30.45
C GLY A 616 -4.58 -29.32 30.62
N GLN A 617 -4.38 -30.38 31.40
CA GLN A 617 -3.08 -30.98 31.63
C GLN A 617 -2.80 -32.10 30.62
N MET A 618 -1.59 -32.16 30.08
CA MET A 618 -1.14 -33.23 29.19
C MET A 618 0.33 -33.56 29.43
N SER A 619 0.79 -34.73 28.97
CA SER A 619 2.22 -35.02 28.99
C SER A 619 2.97 -34.17 27.95
N VAL A 620 4.28 -34.04 28.12
CA VAL A 620 5.14 -33.32 27.15
C VAL A 620 5.05 -33.98 25.77
N GLU A 621 5.02 -35.32 25.71
CA GLU A 621 4.89 -36.07 24.45
C GLU A 621 3.55 -35.80 23.76
N ALA A 622 2.44 -35.78 24.52
CA ALA A 622 1.12 -35.49 23.97
C ALA A 622 1.05 -34.06 23.43
N LEU A 623 1.67 -33.10 24.12
CA LEU A 623 1.79 -31.72 23.64
C LEU A 623 2.60 -31.65 22.34
N ILE A 624 3.75 -32.32 22.26
CA ILE A 624 4.57 -32.37 21.03
C ILE A 624 3.76 -32.91 19.85
N GLN A 625 2.97 -33.97 20.04
CA GLN A 625 2.13 -34.54 18.97
C GLN A 625 1.02 -33.57 18.53
N ARG A 626 0.39 -32.89 19.48
CA ARG A 626 -0.61 -31.86 19.20
C ARG A 626 -0.02 -30.75 18.33
N LEU A 627 1.12 -30.20 18.73
CA LEU A 627 1.79 -29.11 18.03
C LEU A 627 2.25 -29.52 16.63
N LYS A 628 2.79 -30.73 16.46
CA LYS A 628 3.15 -31.27 15.15
C LYS A 628 1.94 -31.41 14.23
N THR A 629 0.79 -31.81 14.76
CA THR A 629 -0.45 -31.92 13.99
C THR A 629 -0.94 -30.53 13.54
N GLU A 630 -0.86 -29.53 14.41
CA GLU A 630 -1.21 -28.15 14.08
C GLU A 630 -0.30 -27.58 12.97
N LEU A 631 1.01 -27.88 13.01
CA LEU A 631 1.95 -27.48 11.96
C LEU A 631 1.68 -28.14 10.59
N LEU A 632 1.01 -29.30 10.56
CA LEU A 632 0.68 -30.02 9.31
C LEU A 632 -0.68 -29.61 8.72
N GLY A 633 -1.57 -29.07 9.54
CA GLY A 633 -2.93 -28.66 9.14
C GLY A 633 -3.11 -27.15 8.94
N GLY A 634 -2.05 -26.36 9.21
CA GLY A 634 -2.01 -24.91 9.08
C GLY A 634 -1.51 -24.42 7.73
#